data_AF-A0A077XZM9-F1
#
_entry.id   AF-A0A077XZM9-F1
#
_cell.length_a   1.000
_cell.length_b   1.000
_cell.length_c   1.000
_cell.angle_alpha   90.00
_cell.angle_beta   90.00
_cell.angle_gamma   90.00
#
_symmetry.space_group_name_H-M   'P 1'
#
loop_
_entity.id
_entity.type
_entity.pdbx_description
1 polymer ?
#
loop_
_entity_poly.entity_id
_entity_poly.type
_entity_poly.pdbx_seq_one_letter_code
_entity_poly.pdbx_strand_id
1 'polypeptide(L)'
;MSNPLYELKITDKQSFVRFLGLLREDFISNPEGWENKTLPRFFEALATYTEDFLVYYNNININADTPEWSTFADIFKVVLPIDFPQRH
;
A
#
# COMPACT_ATOMS: atom_id res chain seq x y z
N MET A 1 -12.74 -16.31 0.42
CA MET A 1 -12.07 -16.44 -0.89
C MET A 1 -10.80 -15.62 -0.83
N SER A 2 -9.68 -16.13 -1.34
CA SER A 2 -8.43 -15.38 -1.44
C SER A 2 -8.64 -14.14 -2.31
N ASN A 3 -8.41 -12.94 -1.76
CA ASN A 3 -8.37 -11.73 -2.57
C ASN A 3 -7.00 -11.70 -3.27
N PRO A 4 -6.92 -11.72 -4.62
CA PRO A 4 -5.65 -11.70 -5.34
C PRO A 4 -4.78 -10.48 -5.04
N LEU A 5 -5.37 -9.40 -4.51
CA LEU A 5 -4.65 -8.25 -3.98
C LEU A 5 -3.72 -8.63 -2.81
N TYR A 6 -4.14 -9.59 -1.97
CA TYR A 6 -3.44 -9.96 -0.73
C TYR A 6 -2.34 -11.00 -0.94
N GLU A 7 -2.39 -11.76 -2.03
CA GLU A 7 -1.42 -12.82 -2.35
C GLU A 7 -0.34 -12.37 -3.35
N LEU A 8 -0.49 -11.19 -3.94
CA LEU A 8 0.44 -10.67 -4.93
C LEU A 8 1.77 -10.24 -4.31
N LYS A 9 2.85 -10.96 -4.65
CA LYS A 9 4.22 -10.52 -4.37
C LYS A 9 4.64 -9.46 -5.38
N ILE A 10 5.25 -8.38 -4.90
CA ILE A 10 5.67 -7.24 -5.71
C ILE A 10 7.18 -7.20 -5.72
N THR A 11 7.76 -7.60 -6.84
CA THR A 11 9.21 -7.79 -7.02
C THR A 11 9.78 -6.91 -8.13
N ASP A 12 8.91 -6.31 -8.94
CA ASP A 12 9.29 -5.55 -10.12
C ASP A 12 8.18 -4.55 -10.51
N LYS A 13 8.45 -3.78 -11.57
CA LYS A 13 7.50 -2.81 -12.11
C LYS A 13 6.17 -3.44 -12.57
N GLN A 14 6.21 -4.63 -13.16
CA GLN A 14 5.00 -5.25 -13.74
C GLN A 14 4.05 -5.73 -12.64
N SER A 15 4.60 -6.38 -11.62
CA SER A 15 3.88 -6.78 -10.42
C SER A 15 3.33 -5.56 -9.66
N PHE A 16 4.06 -4.45 -9.60
CA PHE A 16 3.57 -3.20 -9.02
C PHE A 16 2.41 -2.57 -9.81
N VAL A 17 2.51 -2.51 -11.15
CA VAL A 17 1.39 -2.02 -11.99
C VAL A 17 0.15 -2.90 -11.83
N ARG A 18 0.33 -4.23 -11.75
CA ARG A 18 -0.77 -5.17 -11.48
C ARG A 18 -1.41 -4.92 -10.12
N PHE A 19 -0.59 -4.67 -9.09
CA PHE A 19 -1.06 -4.32 -7.76
C PHE A 19 -1.94 -3.06 -7.79
N LEU A 20 -1.50 -1.98 -8.45
CA LEU A 20 -2.30 -0.75 -8.59
C LEU A 20 -3.64 -0.98 -9.30
N GLY A 21 -3.66 -1.86 -10.30
CA GLY A 21 -4.90 -2.26 -10.98
C GLY A 21 -5.89 -2.93 -10.04
N LEU A 22 -5.44 -3.93 -9.28
CA LEU A 22 -6.25 -4.64 -8.28
C LEU A 22 -6.73 -3.71 -7.16
N LEU A 23 -5.86 -2.82 -6.71
CA LEU A 23 -6.15 -1.82 -5.68
C LEU A 23 -7.30 -0.89 -6.11
N ARG A 24 -7.28 -0.43 -7.37
CA ARG A 24 -8.34 0.39 -7.96
C ARG A 24 -9.66 -0.39 -8.10
N GLU A 25 -9.60 -1.64 -8.57
CA GLU A 25 -10.79 -2.48 -8.72
C GLU A 25 -11.48 -2.77 -7.38
N ASP A 26 -10.69 -3.05 -6.34
CA ASP A 26 -11.19 -3.23 -4.98
C ASP A 26 -11.90 -1.97 -4.46
N PHE A 27 -11.29 -0.80 -4.62
CA PHE A 27 -11.93 0.48 -4.25
C PHE A 27 -13.25 0.74 -4.99
N ILE A 28 -13.30 0.48 -6.30
CA ILE A 28 -14.51 0.68 -7.10
C ILE A 28 -15.63 -0.29 -6.68
N SER A 29 -15.26 -1.54 -6.36
CA SER A 29 -16.23 -2.58 -6.01
C SER A 29 -16.75 -2.48 -4.58
N ASN A 30 -15.95 -1.95 -3.65
CA ASN A 30 -16.32 -1.81 -2.25
C ASN A 30 -15.76 -0.51 -1.61
N PRO A 31 -16.19 0.68 -2.07
CA PRO A 31 -15.66 1.94 -1.56
C PRO A 31 -15.99 2.17 -0.08
N GLU A 32 -17.07 1.54 0.44
CA GLU A 32 -17.45 1.70 1.83
C GLU A 32 -16.52 0.99 2.82
N GLY A 33 -15.84 -0.07 2.39
CA GLY A 33 -14.86 -0.80 3.20
C GLY A 33 -13.52 -0.08 3.39
N TRP A 34 -13.27 0.97 2.62
CA TRP A 34 -12.01 1.73 2.65
C TRP A 34 -12.04 2.84 3.70
N GLU A 35 -10.94 3.00 4.44
CA GLU A 35 -10.82 4.05 5.46
C GLU A 35 -10.67 5.45 4.82
N ASN A 36 -9.88 5.53 3.75
CA ASN A 36 -9.53 6.76 3.04
C ASN A 36 -10.32 6.93 1.74
N LYS A 37 -11.61 7.25 1.88
CA LYS A 37 -12.58 7.31 0.76
C LYS A 37 -12.46 8.54 -0.15
N THR A 38 -11.62 9.51 0.21
CA THR A 38 -11.49 10.77 -0.52
C THR A 38 -10.03 11.02 -0.89
N LEU A 39 -9.80 11.69 -2.03
CA LEU A 39 -8.45 12.06 -2.48
C LEU A 39 -7.64 12.82 -1.42
N PRO A 40 -8.21 13.80 -0.67
CA PRO A 40 -7.47 14.45 0.41
C PRO A 40 -6.99 13.50 1.51
N ARG A 41 -7.87 12.61 1.99
CA ARG A 41 -7.51 11.61 3.02
C ARG A 41 -6.50 10.60 2.51
N PHE A 42 -6.61 10.23 1.24
CA PHE A 42 -5.65 9.37 0.58
C PHE A 42 -4.25 10.02 0.52
N PHE A 43 -4.16 11.30 0.14
CA PHE A 43 -2.87 12.01 0.12
C PHE A 43 -2.27 12.22 1.51
N GLU A 44 -3.11 12.52 2.51
CA GLU A 44 -2.69 12.62 3.91
C GLU A 44 -2.12 11.30 4.42
N ALA A 45 -2.83 10.19 4.20
CA ALA A 45 -2.37 8.85 4.61
C ALA A 45 -1.07 8.43 3.91
N LEU A 46 -0.93 8.72 2.61
CA LEU A 46 0.31 8.46 1.86
C LEU A 46 1.49 9.25 2.43
N ALA A 47 1.31 10.54 2.73
CA ALA A 47 2.37 11.40 3.27
C ALA A 47 2.81 10.93 4.66
N THR A 48 1.87 10.79 5.59
CA THR A 48 2.13 10.35 6.97
C THR A 48 2.85 9.02 7.00
N TYR A 49 2.38 8.04 6.23
CA TYR A 49 3.04 6.74 6.26
C TYR A 49 4.39 6.74 5.57
N THR A 50 4.60 7.53 4.51
CA THR A 50 5.94 7.64 3.91
C THR A 50 6.95 8.19 4.92
N GLU A 51 6.57 9.18 5.72
CA GLU A 51 7.41 9.73 6.79
C GLU A 51 7.70 8.70 7.90
N ASP A 52 6.67 7.99 8.38
CA ASP A 52 6.82 6.96 9.41
C ASP A 52 7.63 5.74 8.92
N PHE A 53 7.46 5.34 7.66
CA PHE A 53 8.10 4.18 7.06
C PHE A 53 9.59 4.39 6.80
N LEU A 54 10.01 5.62 6.45
CA LEU A 54 11.43 5.98 6.36
C LEU A 54 12.17 5.79 7.69
N VAL A 55 11.50 6.06 8.83
CA VAL A 55 12.08 5.85 10.17
C VAL A 55 12.30 4.36 10.46
N TYR A 56 11.39 3.47 10.04
CA TYR A 56 11.56 2.02 10.20
C TYR A 56 12.70 1.47 9.32
N TYR A 57 12.80 1.90 8.06
CA TYR A 57 13.81 1.40 7.11
C TYR A 57 15.24 1.82 7.48
N ASN A 58 15.40 3.03 8.03
CA ASN A 58 16.68 3.48 8.60
C ASN A 58 17.21 2.54 9.70
N ASN A 59 16.34 1.82 10.41
CA ASN A 59 16.74 0.90 11.47
C ASN A 59 17.13 -0.51 10.96
N ILE A 60 16.83 -0.84 9.70
CA ILE A 60 17.06 -2.19 9.12
C ILE A 60 18.06 -2.20 7.95
N ASN A 61 18.91 -1.17 7.84
CA ASN A 61 20.01 -1.09 6.88
C ASN A 61 19.58 -1.14 5.39
N ILE A 62 18.30 -0.84 5.12
CA ILE A 62 17.79 -0.65 3.75
C ILE A 62 17.89 0.85 3.44
N ASN A 63 18.46 1.18 2.28
CA ASN A 63 18.59 2.58 1.87
C ASN A 63 17.22 3.19 1.58
N ALA A 64 16.72 4.00 2.52
CA ALA A 64 15.44 4.68 2.42
C ALA A 64 15.38 5.68 1.24
N ASP A 65 16.53 6.18 0.78
CA ASP A 65 16.64 7.09 -0.36
C ASP A 65 16.59 6.36 -1.72
N THR A 66 16.64 5.03 -1.74
CA THR A 66 16.52 4.21 -2.97
C THR A 66 15.43 3.15 -2.78
N PRO A 67 14.15 3.55 -2.76
CA PRO A 67 13.05 2.64 -2.50
C PRO A 67 12.92 1.58 -3.60
N GLU A 68 12.68 0.33 -3.20
CA GLU A 68 12.29 -0.75 -4.10
C GLU A 68 10.79 -0.64 -4.45
N TRP A 69 10.35 -1.35 -5.49
CA TRP A 69 8.93 -1.41 -5.85
C TRP A 69 8.05 -1.98 -4.73
N SER A 70 8.60 -2.84 -3.88
CA SER A 70 7.97 -3.35 -2.66
C SER A 70 7.73 -2.24 -1.63
N THR A 71 8.68 -1.32 -1.44
CA THR A 71 8.55 -0.14 -0.55
C THR A 71 7.34 0.70 -0.95
N PHE A 72 7.18 0.98 -2.25
CA PHE A 72 6.00 1.70 -2.73
C PHE A 72 4.71 0.92 -2.41
N ALA A 73 4.68 -0.38 -2.69
CA ALA A 73 3.50 -1.17 -2.41
C ALA A 73 3.08 -1.15 -0.94
N ASP A 74 4.05 -1.20 -0.01
CA ASP A 74 3.77 -1.14 1.42
C ASP A 74 3.15 0.21 1.81
N ILE A 75 3.61 1.32 1.24
CA ILE A 75 3.00 2.65 1.41
C ILE A 75 1.53 2.66 0.92
N PHE A 76 1.21 1.93 -0.15
CA PHE A 76 -0.17 1.80 -0.63
C PHE A 76 -1.02 0.81 0.19
N LYS A 77 -0.43 -0.09 0.99
CA LYS A 77 -1.21 -1.02 1.83
C LYS A 77 -1.90 -0.33 3.01
N VAL A 78 -1.43 0.84 3.39
CA VAL A 78 -1.95 1.62 4.53
C VAL A 78 -3.30 2.23 4.23
N VAL A 79 -3.61 2.43 2.95
CA VAL A 79 -4.89 2.97 2.48
C VAL A 79 -5.92 1.88 2.17
N LEU A 80 -5.62 0.61 2.47
CA LEU A 80 -6.48 -0.54 2.22
C LEU A 80 -7.74 -0.60 3.12
N PRO A 81 -8.70 -1.48 2.79
CA PRO A 81 -9.86 -1.75 3.63
C PRO A 81 -9.51 -2.11 5.08
N ILE A 82 -10.43 -1.80 5.98
CA ILE A 82 -10.28 -2.04 7.43
C ILE A 82 -9.97 -3.51 7.76
N ASP A 83 -10.43 -4.45 6.93
CA ASP A 83 -10.26 -5.90 7.13
C ASP A 83 -8.92 -6.47 6.58
N PHE A 84 -7.91 -5.61 6.35
CA PHE A 84 -6.62 -6.06 5.84
C PHE A 84 -5.86 -6.93 6.87
N PRO A 85 -5.52 -8.20 6.57
CA PRO A 85 -5.01 -9.16 7.56
C PRO A 85 -3.65 -8.84 8.18
N GLN A 86 -2.91 -7.85 7.66
CA GLN A 86 -1.53 -7.53 8.07
C GLN A 86 -1.42 -6.15 8.75
N ARG A 87 -2.52 -5.56 9.24
CA ARG A 87 -2.50 -4.40 10.15
C ARG A 87 -2.32 -4.86 11.60
N HIS A 88 -1.15 -5.39 11.95
CA HIS A 88 -0.71 -5.58 13.33
C HIS A 88 0.77 -5.28 13.44
#